data_AF-A0A1W6K9I4-F1
#
_entry.id   AF-A0A1W6K9I4-F1
#
_cell.length_a   1.000
_cell.length_b   1.000
_cell.length_c   1.000
_cell.angle_alpha   90.00
_cell.angle_beta   90.00
_cell.angle_gamma   90.00
#
_symmetry.space_group_name_H-M   'P 1'
#
loop_
_entity.id
_entity.type
_entity.pdbx_description
1 polymer ?
#
loop_
_entity_poly.entity_id
_entity_poly.type
_entity_poly.pdbx_seq_one_letter_code
_entity_poly.pdbx_strand_id
1 'polypeptide(L)' 'MNLTIEISWWVIPALVTLMAFAWAYKQVGLPKSEGHAAALEMVVCLLFYGMAAIASLASWLAWAVLT' A
#
# COMPACT_ATOMS: atom_id res chain seq x y z
N MET A 1 -14.39 -16.06 23.46
CA MET A 1 -14.81 -14.68 23.10
C MET A 1 -13.66 -13.77 22.64
N ASN A 2 -12.39 -14.23 22.59
CA ASN A 2 -11.27 -13.42 22.06
C ASN A 2 -11.03 -13.57 20.55
N LEU A 3 -11.30 -14.75 19.97
CA LEU A 3 -10.99 -15.06 18.57
C LEU A 3 -11.79 -14.18 17.57
N THR A 4 -13.03 -13.82 17.91
CA THR A 4 -13.84 -12.88 17.10
C THR A 4 -13.29 -11.46 17.16
N ILE A 5 -12.68 -11.05 18.27
CA ILE A 5 -12.08 -9.72 18.44
C ILE A 5 -10.75 -9.66 17.69
N GLU A 6 -9.91 -10.67 17.78
CA GLU A 6 -8.66 -10.81 17.01
C GLU A 6 -8.93 -10.79 15.50
N ILE A 7 -9.93 -11.55 15.03
CA ILE A 7 -10.38 -11.47 13.64
C ILE A 7 -10.92 -10.08 13.34
N SER A 8 -11.71 -9.44 14.20
CA SER A 8 -12.31 -8.12 13.87
C SER A 8 -11.28 -6.98 13.71
N TRP A 9 -10.05 -7.12 14.22
CA TRP A 9 -9.02 -6.09 14.13
C TRP A 9 -8.23 -6.09 12.82
N TRP A 10 -8.49 -7.01 11.87
CA TRP A 10 -7.89 -6.96 10.52
C TRP A 10 -8.30 -5.71 9.73
N VAL A 11 -9.38 -5.03 10.15
CA VAL A 11 -9.86 -3.80 9.50
C VAL A 11 -8.81 -2.70 9.54
N ILE A 12 -7.98 -2.62 10.59
CA ILE A 12 -6.93 -1.61 10.71
C ILE A 12 -5.87 -1.77 9.61
N PRO A 13 -5.19 -2.92 9.47
CA PRO A 13 -4.22 -3.08 8.39
C PRO A 13 -4.85 -2.97 7.01
N ALA A 14 -6.10 -3.42 6.82
CA ALA A 14 -6.81 -3.24 5.55
C ALA A 14 -7.06 -1.75 5.21
N LEU A 15 -7.44 -0.93 6.19
CA LEU A 15 -7.59 0.53 6.00
C LEU A 15 -6.23 1.18 5.66
N VAL A 16 -5.15 0.78 6.33
CA VAL A 16 -3.80 1.27 6.02
C VAL A 16 -3.41 0.91 4.59
N THR A 17 -3.67 -0.33 4.14
CA THR A 17 -3.46 -0.73 2.75
C THR A 17 -4.23 0.18 1.78
N LEU A 18 -5.53 0.37 2.00
CA LEU A 18 -6.36 1.21 1.14
C LEU A 18 -5.84 2.65 1.07
N MET A 19 -5.51 3.25 2.22
CA MET A 19 -5.01 4.62 2.27
C MET A 19 -3.63 4.77 1.63
N ALA A 20 -2.71 3.81 1.85
CA ALA A 20 -1.37 3.84 1.26
C ALA A 20 -1.41 3.75 -0.26
N PHE A 21 -2.21 2.83 -0.82
CA PHE A 21 -2.34 2.68 -2.27
C PHE A 21 -3.14 3.82 -2.91
N ALA A 22 -4.20 4.32 -2.24
CA ALA A 22 -4.92 5.50 -2.72
C ALA A 22 -4.02 6.75 -2.75
N TRP A 23 -3.15 6.91 -1.75
CA TRP A 23 -2.17 8.00 -1.72
C TRP A 23 -1.13 7.85 -2.83
N ALA A 24 -0.55 6.65 -3.02
CA ALA A 24 0.38 6.39 -4.10
C ALA A 24 -0.24 6.66 -5.49
N TYR A 25 -1.48 6.23 -5.69
CA TYR A 25 -2.23 6.50 -6.93
C TYR A 25 -2.44 8.00 -7.14
N LYS A 26 -2.79 8.75 -6.10
CA LYS A 26 -2.94 10.22 -6.19
C LYS A 26 -1.64 10.93 -6.55
N GLN A 27 -0.50 10.43 -6.07
CA GLN A 27 0.80 11.07 -6.31
C GLN A 27 1.32 10.85 -7.73
N VAL A 28 1.24 9.62 -8.24
CA VAL A 28 1.89 9.29 -9.51
C VAL A 28 0.90 9.08 -10.66
N GLY A 29 -0.36 8.75 -10.37
CA GLY A 29 -1.39 8.56 -11.38
C GLY A 29 -1.03 7.49 -12.41
N LEU A 30 -1.56 7.63 -13.62
CA LEU A 30 -1.18 6.82 -14.78
C LEU A 30 -0.06 7.53 -15.56
N PRO A 31 0.94 6.79 -16.07
CA PRO A 31 1.95 7.37 -16.94
C PRO A 31 1.27 8.02 -18.15
N LYS A 32 1.73 9.22 -18.52
CA LYS A 32 1.14 10.01 -19.61
C LYS A 32 2.09 10.20 -20.79
N SER A 33 3.38 9.95 -20.58
CA SER A 33 4.39 10.13 -21.61
C SER A 33 4.65 8.84 -22.39
N GLU A 34 5.18 9.00 -23.60
CA GLU A 34 5.57 7.91 -24.50
C GLU A 34 7.11 7.82 -24.62
N GLY A 35 7.60 6.66 -25.04
CA GLY A 35 9.04 6.44 -25.29
C GLY A 35 9.90 6.47 -24.02
N HIS A 36 11.09 7.07 -24.10
CA HIS A 36 12.06 7.06 -22.99
C HIS A 36 11.57 7.79 -21.73
N ALA A 37 10.69 8.79 -21.87
CA ALA A 37 10.07 9.48 -20.74
C ALA A 37 9.10 8.57 -19.96
N ALA A 38 8.42 7.65 -20.67
CA ALA A 38 7.52 6.67 -20.05
C ALA A 38 8.28 5.72 -19.11
N ALA A 39 9.49 5.30 -19.50
CA ALA A 39 10.32 4.42 -18.67
C ALA A 39 10.69 5.10 -17.34
N LEU A 40 11.02 6.38 -17.37
CA LEU A 40 11.34 7.13 -16.15
C LEU A 40 10.12 7.30 -15.25
N GLU A 41 8.95 7.62 -15.83
CA GLU A 41 7.67 7.68 -15.10
C GLU A 41 7.30 6.32 -14.48
N MET A 42 7.53 5.21 -15.19
CA MET A 42 7.28 3.86 -14.66
C MET A 42 8.16 3.53 -13.46
N VAL A 43 9.44 3.93 -13.48
CA VAL A 43 10.33 3.75 -12.31
C VAL A 43 9.84 4.55 -11.12
N VAL A 44 9.39 5.79 -11.32
CA VAL A 44 8.82 6.61 -10.24
C VAL A 44 7.53 5.97 -9.70
N CYS A 45 6.61 5.52 -10.57
CA CYS A 45 5.43 4.76 -10.17
C CYS A 45 5.81 3.57 -9.29
N LEU A 46 6.79 2.77 -9.72
CA LEU A 46 7.22 1.58 -9.01
C LEU A 46 7.74 1.91 -7.61
N LEU A 47 8.48 3.01 -7.44
CA LEU A 47 8.98 3.45 -6.14
C LEU A 47 7.84 3.82 -5.19
N PHE A 48 6.86 4.61 -5.64
CA PHE A 48 5.73 5.02 -4.79
C PHE A 48 4.84 3.83 -4.42
N TYR A 49 4.52 2.94 -5.37
CA TYR A 49 3.76 1.73 -5.07
C TYR A 49 4.57 0.75 -4.22
N GLY A 50 5.90 0.70 -4.39
CA GLY A 50 6.79 -0.06 -3.52
C GLY A 50 6.75 0.43 -2.08
N MET A 51 6.79 1.75 -1.86
CA MET A 51 6.62 2.34 -0.53
C MET A 51 5.24 2.04 0.07
N ALA A 52 4.17 2.12 -0.73
CA ALA A 52 2.83 1.75 -0.28
C ALA A 52 2.72 0.26 0.09
N ALA A 53 3.35 -0.62 -0.68
CA ALA A 53 3.41 -2.04 -0.39
C ALA A 53 4.19 -2.33 0.91
N ILE A 54 5.32 -1.65 1.14
CA ILE A 54 6.09 -1.77 2.38
C ILE A 54 5.24 -1.31 3.58
N ALA A 55 4.57 -0.16 3.49
CA ALA A 55 3.70 0.35 4.56
C ALA A 55 2.53 -0.61 4.86
N SER A 56 1.90 -1.15 3.80
CA SER A 56 0.87 -2.17 3.91
C SER A 56 1.39 -3.42 4.63
N LEU A 57 2.51 -3.98 4.17
CA LEU A 57 3.13 -5.18 4.76
C LEU A 57 3.53 -4.95 6.22
N ALA A 58 4.09 -3.79 6.55
CA ALA A 58 4.44 -3.45 7.92
C ALA A 58 3.21 -3.44 8.84
N SER A 59 2.08 -2.92 8.37
CA SER A 59 0.83 -2.92 9.13
C SER A 59 0.27 -4.33 9.34
N TRP A 60 0.30 -5.18 8.31
CA TRP A 60 -0.15 -6.57 8.41
C TRP A 60 0.76 -7.40 9.32
N LEU A 61 2.08 -7.15 9.28
CA LEU A 61 3.04 -7.78 10.17
C LEU A 61 2.81 -7.35 11.62
N ALA A 62 2.61 -6.05 11.86
CA ALA A 62 2.32 -5.54 13.20
C ALA A 62 1.03 -6.15 13.77
N TRP A 63 -0.03 -6.26 12.96
CA TRP A 63 -1.26 -6.94 13.36
C TRP A 63 -0.99 -8.41 13.70
N ALA A 64 -0.32 -9.16 12.83
CA ALA A 64 -0.03 -10.58 13.03
C ALA A 64 0.87 -10.87 14.25
N VAL A 65 1.66 -9.90 14.72
CA VAL A 65 2.48 -10.04 15.94
C VAL A 65 1.68 -9.68 17.21
N LEU A 66 0.68 -8.81 17.09
CA LEU A 66 -0.11 -8.31 18.21
C LEU A 66 -1.37 -9.14 18.48
N THR A 67 -1.80 -9.97 17.53
CA THR A 67 -2.88 -10.96 17.66
C THR A 67 -2.31 -12.36 17.80
#